data_AF-A0A919MGF6-F1
#
_entry.id   AF-A0A919MGF6-F1
#
_cell.length_a   1.000
_cell.length_b   1.000
_cell.length_c   1.000
_cell.angle_alpha   90.00
_cell.angle_beta   90.00
_cell.angle_gamma   90.00
#
_symmetry.space_group_name_H-M   'P 1'
#
loop_
_entity.id
_entity.type
_entity.pdbx_description
1 polymer ?
#
loop_
_entity_poly.entity_id
_entity_poly.type
_entity_poly.pdbx_seq_one_letter_code
_entity_poly.pdbx_strand_id
1 'polypeptide(L)'
;MEIWSHDGKLYEVSSGYRLPDDAWQYELMGLTGPPGTGPYLSISIPDATPIGPFTPRRAEHVVIHSGGGTLPWPILEKLMRVLDSSGDLVDEARDLSAEAMTLPLTLNAWTYGTHQFEVNHFHHDDSWCYELYEVEAGVAENYIAVRIPDASPDSRPFIPLPSDHVTLTMHGQWTLPWPVFRRFLDVIRAAGDIVESVSDNPARVDQP
;
A
#
# COMPACT_ATOMS: atom_id res chain seq x y z
N MET A 1 10.40 11.90 -11.94
CA MET A 1 9.13 12.52 -11.52
C MET A 1 8.11 12.21 -12.59
N GLU A 2 6.96 11.69 -12.19
CA GLU A 2 5.84 11.34 -13.06
C GLU A 2 4.53 11.82 -12.44
N ILE A 3 3.55 12.13 -13.29
CA ILE A 3 2.19 12.47 -12.85
C ILE A 3 1.26 11.37 -13.32
N TRP A 4 0.51 10.79 -12.40
CA TRP A 4 -0.50 9.78 -12.65
C TRP A 4 -1.88 10.36 -12.38
N SER A 5 -2.91 9.75 -12.96
CA SER A 5 -4.29 10.20 -12.80
C SER A 5 -5.22 9.03 -12.49
N HIS A 6 -6.24 9.30 -11.68
CA HIS A 6 -7.35 8.39 -11.41
C HIS A 6 -8.59 9.21 -11.08
N ASP A 7 -9.71 8.94 -11.77
CA ASP A 7 -10.99 9.62 -11.54
C ASP A 7 -10.88 11.17 -11.49
N GLY A 8 -10.16 11.74 -12.47
CA GLY A 8 -9.94 13.19 -12.57
C GLY A 8 -9.01 13.80 -11.51
N LYS A 9 -8.48 13.01 -10.57
CA LYS A 9 -7.47 13.44 -9.58
C LYS A 9 -6.07 13.12 -10.09
N LEU A 10 -5.11 13.95 -9.69
CA LEU A 10 -3.70 13.84 -10.06
C LEU A 10 -2.84 13.47 -8.85
N TYR A 11 -1.83 12.63 -9.12
CA TYR A 11 -0.89 12.12 -8.15
C TYR A 11 0.52 12.30 -8.71
N GLU A 12 1.40 12.95 -7.97
CA GLU A 12 2.81 13.03 -8.32
C GLU A 12 3.58 11.89 -7.66
N VAL A 13 4.43 11.24 -8.45
CA VAL A 13 5.40 10.27 -7.96
C VAL A 13 6.80 10.75 -8.27
N SER A 14 7.63 10.81 -7.25
CA SER A 14 9.04 11.16 -7.37
C SER A 14 9.90 10.11 -6.71
N SER A 15 11.13 9.98 -7.20
CA SER A 15 12.14 9.14 -6.59
C SER A 15 13.48 9.86 -6.61
N GLY A 16 14.28 9.66 -5.57
CA GLY A 16 15.60 10.26 -5.48
C GLY A 16 16.29 10.00 -4.16
N TYR A 17 17.60 10.17 -4.19
CA TYR A 17 18.43 10.06 -2.99
C TYR A 17 18.30 11.31 -2.10
N ARG A 18 17.99 11.11 -0.83
CA ARG A 18 17.98 12.15 0.20
C ARG A 18 19.27 12.08 1.01
N LEU A 19 20.17 13.03 0.75
CA LEU A 19 21.43 13.18 1.50
C LEU A 19 21.24 13.34 3.02
N PRO A 20 20.24 14.08 3.53
CA PRO A 20 20.07 14.20 4.99
C PRO A 20 19.67 12.88 5.68
N ASP A 21 19.04 11.97 4.94
CA ASP A 21 18.46 10.75 5.46
C ASP A 21 19.31 9.51 5.13
N ASP A 22 20.41 9.69 4.37
CA ASP A 22 21.24 8.62 3.80
C ASP A 22 20.37 7.49 3.19
N ALA A 23 19.36 7.88 2.40
CA ALA A 23 18.34 6.97 1.91
C ALA A 23 17.85 7.32 0.50
N TRP A 24 17.48 6.31 -0.27
CA TRP A 24 16.68 6.49 -1.48
C TRP A 24 15.20 6.54 -1.12
N GLN A 25 14.49 7.56 -1.58
CA GLN A 25 13.07 7.74 -1.29
C GLN A 25 12.22 7.62 -2.55
N TYR A 26 11.05 6.99 -2.39
CA TYR A 26 9.95 7.00 -3.34
C TYR A 26 8.77 7.71 -2.68
N GLU A 27 8.35 8.83 -3.24
CA GLU A 27 7.28 9.66 -2.68
C GLU A 27 6.10 9.70 -3.63
N LEU A 28 4.91 9.50 -3.09
CA LEU A 28 3.63 9.68 -3.76
C LEU A 28 2.83 10.74 -3.03
N MET A 29 2.39 11.77 -3.75
CA MET A 29 1.54 12.83 -3.21
C MET A 29 0.33 13.13 -4.10
N GLY A 30 -0.82 13.37 -3.49
CA GLY A 30 -2.00 13.89 -4.19
C GLY A 30 -1.85 15.38 -4.51
N LEU A 31 -2.03 15.74 -5.78
CA LEU A 31 -1.95 17.13 -6.25
C LEU A 31 -3.32 17.84 -6.31
N THR A 32 -4.41 17.08 -6.27
CA THR A 32 -5.77 17.63 -6.37
C THR A 32 -6.38 17.84 -4.98
N GLY A 33 -6.90 19.04 -4.74
CA GLY A 33 -7.55 19.42 -3.48
C GLY A 33 -6.83 20.57 -2.76
N PRO A 34 -7.28 20.96 -1.57
CA PRO A 34 -6.56 21.92 -0.73
C PRO A 34 -5.11 21.49 -0.46
N PRO A 35 -4.15 22.43 -0.38
CA PRO A 35 -2.77 22.11 -0.03
C PRO A 35 -2.69 21.34 1.29
N GLY A 36 -1.92 20.26 1.31
CA GLY A 36 -1.71 19.42 2.50
C GLY A 36 -2.85 18.47 2.86
N THR A 37 -3.89 18.34 2.02
CA THR A 37 -5.00 17.40 2.26
C THR A 37 -5.01 16.20 1.32
N GLY A 38 -4.11 16.17 0.33
CA GLY A 38 -3.93 15.03 -0.55
C GLY A 38 -3.30 13.85 0.18
N PRO A 39 -3.50 12.60 -0.28
CA PRO A 39 -2.76 11.47 0.25
C PRO A 39 -1.25 11.69 0.11
N TYR A 40 -0.49 11.30 1.13
CA TYR A 40 0.97 11.27 1.08
C TYR A 40 1.47 9.91 1.56
N LEU A 41 2.34 9.30 0.77
CA LEU A 41 3.01 8.05 1.08
C LEU A 41 4.46 8.16 0.65
N SER A 42 5.40 7.88 1.55
CA SER A 42 6.83 7.84 1.25
C SER A 42 7.43 6.52 1.70
N ILE A 43 8.29 5.95 0.86
CA ILE A 43 9.05 4.73 1.15
C ILE A 43 10.52 5.12 1.18
N SER A 44 11.14 4.98 2.35
CA SER A 44 12.56 5.30 2.56
C SER A 44 13.36 4.00 2.64
N ILE A 45 14.26 3.82 1.68
CA ILE A 45 15.19 2.69 1.59
C ILE A 45 16.57 3.17 2.02
N PRO A 46 17.04 2.82 3.23
CA PRO A 46 18.32 3.32 3.71
C PRO A 46 19.48 2.79 2.90
N ASP A 47 20.53 3.58 2.79
CA ASP A 47 21.79 3.19 2.17
C ASP A 47 22.65 2.35 3.13
N ALA A 48 23.24 1.29 2.60
CA ALA A 48 24.19 0.44 3.29
C ALA A 48 25.64 0.94 3.13
N THR A 49 25.90 1.86 2.19
CA THR A 49 27.25 2.29 1.84
C THR A 49 27.62 3.65 2.42
N PRO A 50 28.75 3.76 3.15
CA PRO A 50 29.25 5.06 3.63
C PRO A 50 29.90 5.92 2.53
N ILE A 51 30.45 5.30 1.48
CA ILE A 51 31.11 5.96 0.34
C ILE A 51 30.93 5.07 -0.89
N GLY A 52 30.20 5.53 -1.91
CA GLY A 52 30.00 4.77 -3.14
C GLY A 52 28.65 5.03 -3.81
N PRO A 53 28.30 4.25 -4.85
CA PRO A 53 26.94 4.23 -5.38
C PRO A 53 25.98 3.68 -4.32
N PHE A 54 24.75 4.17 -4.34
CA PHE A 54 23.67 3.69 -3.47
C PHE A 54 23.61 2.16 -3.46
N THR A 55 23.61 1.59 -2.26
CA THR A 55 23.37 0.17 -2.06
C THR A 55 22.25 0.03 -1.04
N PRO A 56 21.09 -0.51 -1.43
CA PRO A 56 19.97 -0.60 -0.50
C PRO A 56 20.30 -1.52 0.69
N ARG A 57 19.88 -1.10 1.88
CA ARG A 57 19.76 -2.02 3.02
C ARG A 57 18.62 -3.00 2.79
N ARG A 58 18.64 -4.07 3.60
CA ARG A 58 17.58 -5.07 3.65
C ARG A 58 16.21 -4.45 3.90
N ALA A 59 15.18 -5.10 3.37
CA ALA A 59 13.77 -4.74 3.55
C ALA A 59 13.37 -4.48 5.03
N GLU A 60 14.02 -5.14 5.99
CA GLU A 60 13.79 -4.93 7.43
C GLU A 60 14.19 -3.52 7.94
N HIS A 61 14.99 -2.79 7.17
CA HIS A 61 15.36 -1.41 7.48
C HIS A 61 14.52 -0.39 6.71
N VAL A 62 13.70 -0.83 5.76
CA VAL A 62 12.87 0.05 4.94
C VAL A 62 11.66 0.48 5.76
N VAL A 63 11.37 1.77 5.72
CA VAL A 63 10.25 2.37 6.45
C VAL A 63 9.30 3.05 5.47
N ILE A 64 8.02 3.04 5.83
CA ILE A 64 6.96 3.73 5.12
C ILE A 64 6.45 4.84 6.00
N HIS A 65 6.35 6.04 5.45
CA HIS A 65 5.70 7.18 6.08
C HIS A 65 4.37 7.43 5.39
N SER A 66 3.27 7.28 6.11
CA SER A 66 1.94 7.66 5.62
C SER A 66 1.51 8.99 6.23
N GLY A 67 1.21 9.96 5.37
CA GLY A 67 0.83 11.32 5.75
C GLY A 67 -0.68 11.57 5.80
N GLY A 68 -1.49 10.52 5.92
CA GLY A 68 -2.94 10.60 5.90
C GLY A 68 -3.53 10.71 4.49
N GLY A 69 -4.85 10.60 4.37
CA GLY A 69 -5.60 10.78 3.13
C GLY A 69 -5.96 9.47 2.42
N THR A 70 -6.70 9.57 1.30
CA THR A 70 -7.24 8.41 0.57
C THR A 70 -6.56 8.26 -0.79
N LEU A 71 -5.97 7.08 -1.02
CA LEU A 71 -5.27 6.68 -2.23
C LEU A 71 -6.09 5.62 -2.98
N PRO A 72 -6.40 5.81 -4.28
CA PRO A 72 -7.03 4.76 -5.08
C PRO A 72 -6.13 3.53 -5.21
N TRP A 73 -6.73 2.34 -5.16
CA TRP A 73 -6.00 1.08 -5.27
C TRP A 73 -5.14 0.97 -6.55
N PRO A 74 -5.62 1.38 -7.75
CA PRO A 74 -4.79 1.28 -8.96
C PRO A 74 -3.53 2.15 -8.92
N ILE A 75 -3.60 3.30 -8.23
CA ILE A 75 -2.46 4.20 -8.03
C ILE A 75 -1.45 3.55 -7.06
N LEU A 76 -1.92 2.92 -5.98
CA LEU A 76 -1.08 2.15 -5.06
C LEU A 76 -0.40 0.97 -5.79
N GLU A 77 -1.14 0.19 -6.57
CA GLU A 77 -0.58 -0.94 -7.32
C GLU A 77 0.46 -0.50 -8.34
N LYS A 78 0.24 0.65 -8.99
CA LYS A 78 1.24 1.23 -9.88
C LYS A 78 2.52 1.59 -9.13
N LEU A 79 2.43 2.17 -7.94
CA LEU A 79 3.59 2.44 -7.08
C LEU A 79 4.32 1.15 -6.67
N MET A 80 3.56 0.13 -6.25
CA MET A 80 4.15 -1.16 -5.87
C MET A 80 4.88 -1.82 -7.05
N ARG A 81 4.33 -1.74 -8.26
CA ARG A 81 5.03 -2.22 -9.48
C ARG A 81 6.33 -1.47 -9.76
N VAL A 82 6.35 -0.15 -9.56
CA VAL A 82 7.58 0.64 -9.70
C VAL A 82 8.64 0.16 -8.71
N LEU A 83 8.27 0.02 -7.43
CA LEU A 83 9.18 -0.47 -6.37
C LEU A 83 9.68 -1.89 -6.64
N ASP A 84 8.78 -2.82 -7.00
CA ASP A 84 9.14 -4.21 -7.31
C ASP A 84 10.11 -4.27 -8.52
N SER A 85 10.00 -3.33 -9.46
CA SER A 85 10.84 -3.27 -10.66
C SER A 85 12.17 -2.51 -10.48
N SER A 86 12.33 -1.73 -9.39
CA SER A 86 13.50 -0.88 -9.22
C SER A 86 14.77 -1.65 -8.85
N GLY A 87 14.60 -2.80 -8.19
CA GLY A 87 15.70 -3.58 -7.63
C GLY A 87 16.25 -3.04 -6.31
N ASP A 88 15.62 -2.01 -5.73
CA ASP A 88 16.08 -1.37 -4.49
C ASP A 88 15.60 -2.09 -3.22
N LEU A 89 14.64 -3.02 -3.33
CA LEU A 89 14.11 -3.78 -2.21
C LEU A 89 14.84 -5.12 -2.10
N VAL A 90 15.96 -5.13 -1.37
CA VAL A 90 16.82 -6.32 -1.20
C VAL A 90 16.38 -7.17 -0.01
N ASP A 91 16.52 -8.50 -0.14
CA ASP A 91 16.23 -9.50 0.90
C ASP A 91 14.75 -9.63 1.30
N GLU A 92 13.81 -9.34 0.40
CA GLU A 92 12.48 -9.97 0.44
C GLU A 92 12.59 -11.47 0.07
N ALA A 93 13.36 -12.25 0.84
CA ALA A 93 13.38 -13.70 0.74
C ALA A 93 11.99 -14.23 1.12
N ARG A 94 11.14 -14.25 0.11
CA ARG A 94 9.77 -14.70 0.09
C ARG A 94 9.73 -16.18 0.45
N ASP A 95 9.16 -16.52 1.58
CA ASP A 95 8.52 -17.82 1.72
C ASP A 95 7.07 -17.71 1.23
N LEU A 96 6.92 -17.49 -0.09
CA LEU A 96 5.62 -17.48 -0.77
C LEU A 96 4.97 -18.87 -0.83
N SER A 97 5.63 -19.93 -0.34
CA SER A 97 5.28 -21.30 -0.70
C SER A 97 4.35 -22.05 0.26
N ALA A 98 4.02 -21.48 1.43
CA ALA A 98 3.06 -22.13 2.32
C ALA A 98 2.27 -21.17 3.21
N GLU A 99 2.91 -20.26 3.95
CA GLU A 99 2.23 -19.46 4.98
C GLU A 99 1.31 -18.36 4.40
N ALA A 100 1.68 -17.71 3.30
CA ALA A 100 0.86 -16.67 2.68
C ALA A 100 -0.44 -17.22 2.05
N MET A 101 -0.45 -18.49 1.63
CA MET A 101 -1.61 -19.15 1.02
C MET A 101 -2.46 -19.96 2.01
N THR A 102 -1.99 -20.15 3.25
CA THR A 102 -2.65 -21.04 4.23
C THR A 102 -2.87 -20.42 5.59
N LEU A 103 -2.57 -19.13 5.80
CA LEU A 103 -3.06 -18.45 7.00
C LEU A 103 -4.56 -18.17 6.81
N PRO A 104 -5.47 -18.92 7.46
CA PRO A 104 -6.78 -18.36 7.72
C PRO A 104 -6.60 -16.97 8.34
N LEU A 105 -7.49 -16.02 8.02
CA LEU A 105 -7.65 -14.72 8.70
C LEU A 105 -7.95 -14.86 10.22
N THR A 106 -7.60 -15.99 10.84
CA THR A 106 -7.66 -16.29 12.26
C THR A 106 -6.32 -16.01 12.97
N LEU A 107 -5.22 -15.74 12.24
CA LEU A 107 -3.95 -15.26 12.81
C LEU A 107 -3.66 -13.84 12.32
N ASN A 108 -4.45 -12.90 12.85
CA ASN A 108 -4.43 -11.49 12.48
C ASN A 108 -3.34 -10.68 13.18
N ALA A 109 -2.65 -11.26 14.17
CA ALA A 109 -1.61 -10.59 14.93
C ALA A 109 -0.20 -10.94 14.41
N TRP A 110 0.60 -9.93 14.13
CA TRP A 110 1.97 -10.04 13.64
C TRP A 110 2.92 -9.30 14.56
N THR A 111 4.12 -9.85 14.76
CA THR A 111 5.16 -9.19 15.56
C THR A 111 6.28 -8.74 14.62
N TYR A 112 6.75 -7.52 14.82
CA TYR A 112 7.92 -6.98 14.13
C TYR A 112 8.80 -6.23 15.13
N GLY A 113 9.98 -6.80 15.42
CA GLY A 113 10.81 -6.31 16.53
C GLY A 113 10.06 -6.39 17.85
N THR A 114 9.88 -5.25 18.51
CA THR A 114 9.12 -5.12 19.77
C THR A 114 7.65 -4.74 19.55
N HIS A 115 7.23 -4.50 18.32
CA HIS A 115 5.89 -3.99 18.00
C HIS A 115 4.97 -5.13 17.58
N GLN A 116 3.69 -5.03 17.96
CA GLN A 116 2.64 -5.95 17.55
C GLN A 116 1.62 -5.23 16.67
N PHE A 117 1.31 -5.81 15.51
CA PHE A 117 0.36 -5.30 14.53
C PHE A 117 -0.80 -6.26 14.41
N GLU A 118 -1.98 -5.75 14.12
CA GLU A 118 -3.17 -6.55 13.88
C GLU A 118 -3.90 -6.14 12.61
N VAL A 119 -4.48 -7.13 11.92
CA VAL A 119 -5.38 -6.92 10.79
C VAL A 119 -6.81 -7.32 11.14
N ASN A 120 -7.71 -6.35 11.16
CA ASN A 120 -9.14 -6.62 11.22
C ASN A 120 -9.73 -6.71 9.81
N HIS A 121 -10.71 -7.59 9.64
CA HIS A 121 -11.53 -7.62 8.43
C HIS A 121 -13.00 -7.69 8.84
N PHE A 122 -13.84 -6.85 8.22
CA PHE A 122 -15.25 -6.76 8.57
C PHE A 122 -16.05 -6.09 7.45
N HIS A 123 -17.37 -6.29 7.47
CA HIS A 123 -18.30 -5.58 6.61
C HIS A 123 -18.87 -4.35 7.33
N HIS A 124 -18.75 -3.15 6.74
CA HIS A 124 -19.27 -1.91 7.30
C HIS A 124 -19.60 -0.89 6.20
N ASP A 125 -20.73 -0.20 6.36
CA ASP A 125 -21.21 0.85 5.44
C ASP A 125 -21.06 0.46 3.97
N ASP A 126 -21.72 -0.66 3.60
CA ASP A 126 -21.76 -1.15 2.23
C ASP A 126 -20.40 -1.48 1.62
N SER A 127 -19.41 -1.82 2.46
CA SER A 127 -18.07 -2.18 2.04
C SER A 127 -17.52 -3.34 2.86
N TRP A 128 -16.67 -4.14 2.22
CA TRP A 128 -15.72 -4.99 2.92
C TRP A 128 -14.46 -4.18 3.26
N CYS A 129 -14.03 -4.24 4.51
CA CYS A 129 -12.96 -3.43 5.05
C CYS A 129 -11.84 -4.31 5.61
N TYR A 130 -10.59 -3.92 5.34
CA TYR A 130 -9.37 -4.46 5.94
C TYR A 130 -8.65 -3.34 6.67
N GLU A 131 -8.37 -3.49 7.96
CA GLU A 131 -7.71 -2.46 8.76
C GLU A 131 -6.45 -3.01 9.40
N LEU A 132 -5.32 -2.33 9.20
CA LEU A 132 -4.05 -2.61 9.86
C LEU A 132 -3.73 -1.51 10.86
N TYR A 133 -3.47 -1.90 12.11
CA TYR A 133 -3.08 -1.02 13.21
C TYR A 133 -2.04 -1.68 14.13
N GLU A 134 -1.43 -0.89 15.00
CA GLU A 134 -0.53 -1.37 16.05
C GLU A 134 -1.27 -1.52 17.39
N VAL A 135 -1.09 -2.66 18.07
CA VAL A 135 -1.90 -3.07 19.23
C VAL A 135 -1.58 -2.29 20.50
N GLU A 136 -0.32 -1.87 20.71
CA GLU A 136 0.10 -1.18 21.95
C GLU A 136 -0.08 0.35 21.89
N ALA A 137 -0.51 0.91 20.76
CA ALA A 137 -0.85 2.32 20.63
C ALA A 137 -2.27 2.56 21.18
N GLY A 138 -2.39 2.91 22.46
CA GLY A 138 -3.67 3.26 23.09
C GLY A 138 -4.44 4.29 22.25
N VAL A 139 -5.63 3.89 21.79
CA VAL A 139 -6.43 4.54 20.72
C VAL A 139 -5.63 4.65 19.41
N ALA A 140 -5.94 3.79 18.44
CA ALA A 140 -5.29 3.80 17.13
C ALA A 140 -5.64 5.09 16.36
N GLU A 141 -4.94 6.18 16.65
CA GLU A 141 -4.96 7.41 15.84
C GLU A 141 -4.33 7.15 14.46
N ASN A 142 -3.44 6.15 14.40
CA ASN A 142 -2.70 5.74 13.22
C ASN A 142 -3.09 4.32 12.81
N TYR A 143 -3.71 4.19 11.64
CA TYR A 143 -4.01 2.92 11.00
C TYR A 143 -4.18 3.13 9.50
N ILE A 144 -4.11 2.05 8.73
CA ILE A 144 -4.48 2.06 7.32
C ILE A 144 -5.69 1.15 7.11
N ALA A 145 -6.62 1.59 6.27
CA ALA A 145 -7.82 0.86 5.95
C ALA A 145 -7.96 0.71 4.44
N VAL A 146 -8.24 -0.51 3.97
CA VAL A 146 -8.61 -0.77 2.58
C VAL A 146 -10.10 -1.04 2.53
N ARG A 147 -10.83 -0.27 1.72
CA ARG A 147 -12.28 -0.40 1.54
C ARG A 147 -12.59 -0.88 0.13
N ILE A 148 -13.31 -1.99 0.07
CA ILE A 148 -13.84 -2.61 -1.16
C ILE A 148 -15.36 -2.40 -1.12
N PRO A 149 -15.90 -1.46 -1.90
CA PRO A 149 -17.34 -1.19 -1.89
C PRO A 149 -18.14 -2.37 -2.45
N ASP A 150 -19.35 -2.55 -1.95
CA ASP A 150 -20.34 -3.50 -2.45
C ASP A 150 -21.12 -2.86 -3.62
N ALA A 151 -21.22 -3.59 -4.72
CA ALA A 151 -22.01 -3.23 -5.89
C ALA A 151 -23.52 -3.35 -5.62
N SER A 152 -23.91 -4.15 -4.62
CA SER A 152 -25.31 -4.44 -4.32
C SER A 152 -25.56 -4.60 -2.81
N PRO A 153 -25.38 -3.53 -2.02
CA PRO A 153 -25.37 -3.58 -0.56
C PRO A 153 -26.68 -4.06 0.07
N ASP A 154 -27.81 -3.81 -0.59
CA ASP A 154 -29.13 -4.25 -0.13
C ASP A 154 -29.41 -5.74 -0.42
N SER A 155 -28.52 -6.42 -1.13
CA SER A 155 -28.67 -7.82 -1.51
C SER A 155 -27.53 -8.67 -0.95
N ARG A 156 -27.83 -9.92 -0.59
CA ARG A 156 -26.79 -10.90 -0.23
C ARG A 156 -26.63 -11.91 -1.37
N PRO A 157 -25.40 -12.41 -1.64
CA PRO A 157 -24.13 -12.13 -0.95
C PRO A 157 -23.48 -10.78 -1.37
N PHE A 158 -22.41 -10.38 -0.67
CA PHE A 158 -21.55 -9.23 -1.02
C PHE A 158 -21.00 -9.39 -2.45
N ILE A 159 -21.04 -8.31 -3.23
CA ILE A 159 -20.52 -8.27 -4.60
C ILE A 159 -19.49 -7.15 -4.69
N PRO A 160 -18.18 -7.42 -4.74
CA PRO A 160 -17.19 -6.35 -4.77
C PRO A 160 -17.31 -5.52 -6.06
N LEU A 161 -17.24 -4.19 -5.91
CA LEU A 161 -16.94 -3.32 -7.04
C LEU A 161 -15.51 -3.57 -7.55
N PRO A 162 -15.23 -3.29 -8.83
CA PRO A 162 -13.88 -3.49 -9.38
C PRO A 162 -12.83 -2.58 -8.73
N SER A 163 -11.55 -2.91 -8.98
CA SER A 163 -10.38 -2.33 -8.30
C SER A 163 -10.26 -0.80 -8.44
N ASP A 164 -10.87 -0.21 -9.47
CA ASP A 164 -10.94 1.24 -9.67
C ASP A 164 -11.80 1.97 -8.62
N HIS A 165 -12.67 1.25 -7.92
CA HIS A 165 -13.46 1.76 -6.80
C HIS A 165 -12.84 1.48 -5.42
N VAL A 166 -11.81 0.61 -5.36
CA VAL A 166 -11.15 0.25 -4.11
C VAL A 166 -10.22 1.38 -3.67
N THR A 167 -10.20 1.66 -2.38
CA THR A 167 -9.36 2.72 -1.82
C THR A 167 -8.58 2.25 -0.60
N LEU A 168 -7.36 2.76 -0.45
CA LEU A 168 -6.57 2.70 0.77
C LEU A 168 -6.64 4.08 1.45
N THR A 169 -7.13 4.12 2.67
CA THR A 169 -7.15 5.33 3.52
C THR A 169 -6.08 5.20 4.59
N MET A 170 -5.26 6.23 4.70
CA MET A 170 -4.27 6.39 5.77
C MET A 170 -4.86 7.33 6.80
N HIS A 171 -4.92 6.89 8.05
CA HIS A 171 -5.38 7.67 9.19
C HIS A 171 -4.17 8.12 10.00
N GLY A 172 -4.14 9.40 10.35
CA GLY A 172 -3.05 9.99 11.13
C GLY A 172 -1.74 10.16 10.36
N GLN A 173 -0.63 10.14 11.10
CA GLN A 173 0.74 10.18 10.58
C GLN A 173 1.47 8.96 11.12
N TRP A 174 1.81 8.02 10.27
CA TRP A 174 2.33 6.74 10.70
C TRP A 174 3.66 6.41 10.03
N THR A 175 4.60 5.90 10.83
CA THR A 175 5.82 5.27 10.33
C THR A 175 5.70 3.77 10.56
N LEU A 176 5.62 3.02 9.46
CA LEU A 176 5.37 1.59 9.46
C LEU A 176 6.56 0.84 8.85
N PRO A 177 6.99 -0.29 9.41
CA PRO A 177 7.99 -1.15 8.76
C PRO A 177 7.48 -1.66 7.41
N TRP A 178 8.31 -1.57 6.37
CA TRP A 178 7.98 -2.08 5.03
C TRP A 178 7.47 -3.52 5.02
N PRO A 179 8.09 -4.49 5.76
CA PRO A 179 7.61 -5.87 5.75
C PRO A 179 6.17 -6.03 6.26
N VAL A 180 5.75 -5.19 7.21
CA VAL A 180 4.39 -5.21 7.76
C VAL A 180 3.38 -4.69 6.74
N PHE A 181 3.67 -3.56 6.10
CA PHE A 181 2.84 -3.02 5.03
C PHE A 181 2.72 -3.99 3.85
N ARG A 182 3.85 -4.56 3.43
CA ARG A 182 3.89 -5.51 2.31
C ARG A 182 3.03 -6.73 2.61
N ARG A 183 3.16 -7.30 3.82
CA ARG A 183 2.35 -8.41 4.30
C ARG A 183 0.85 -8.07 4.31
N PHE A 184 0.48 -6.86 4.72
CA PHE A 184 -0.92 -6.41 4.66
C PHE A 184 -1.49 -6.39 3.25
N LEU A 185 -0.76 -5.84 2.29
CA LEU A 185 -1.20 -5.88 0.89
C LEU A 185 -1.31 -7.32 0.35
N ASP A 186 -0.41 -8.21 0.77
CA ASP A 186 -0.46 -9.61 0.35
C ASP A 186 -1.65 -10.36 0.95
N VAL A 187 -2.02 -10.10 2.19
CA VAL A 187 -3.23 -10.69 2.80
C VAL A 187 -4.49 -10.29 2.03
N ILE A 188 -4.59 -9.02 1.64
CA ILE A 188 -5.74 -8.52 0.86
C ILE A 188 -5.79 -9.17 -0.52
N ARG A 189 -4.63 -9.27 -1.20
CA ARG A 189 -4.56 -9.94 -2.51
C ARG A 189 -4.90 -11.43 -2.40
N ALA A 190 -4.42 -12.11 -1.36
CA ALA A 190 -4.68 -13.52 -1.13
C ALA A 190 -6.15 -13.81 -0.78
N ALA A 191 -6.85 -12.86 -0.16
CA ALA A 191 -8.29 -12.98 0.11
C ALA A 191 -9.13 -13.05 -1.18
N GLY A 192 -8.66 -12.44 -2.27
CA GLY A 192 -9.32 -12.48 -3.57
C GLY A 192 -10.58 -11.62 -3.67
N ASP A 193 -10.79 -10.69 -2.72
CA ASP A 193 -11.97 -9.81 -2.70
C ASP A 193 -11.89 -8.64 -3.69
N ILE A 194 -10.69 -8.29 -4.16
CA ILE A 194 -10.49 -7.23 -5.15
C ILE A 194 -10.57 -7.85 -6.55
N VAL A 195 -11.55 -7.39 -7.34
CA VAL A 195 -11.74 -7.82 -8.72
C VAL A 195 -11.12 -6.81 -9.68
N GLU A 196 -10.40 -7.27 -10.69
CA GLU A 196 -9.78 -6.38 -11.68
C GLU A 196 -10.83 -5.57 -12.47
N SER A 197 -10.50 -4.31 -12.78
CA SER A 197 -11.32 -3.50 -13.69
C SER A 197 -11.17 -3.98 -15.15
N VAL A 198 -12.27 -3.98 -15.91
CA VAL A 198 -12.31 -4.49 -17.29
C VAL A 198 -11.46 -3.63 -18.27
N SER A 199 -11.03 -2.44 -17.84
CA SER A 199 -10.33 -1.46 -18.67
C SER A 199 -8.82 -1.72 -18.87
N ASP A 200 -8.25 -2.73 -18.21
CA ASP A 200 -6.81 -3.05 -18.31
C ASP A 200 -6.42 -3.90 -19.54
N ASN A 201 -7.38 -4.13 -20.46
CA ASN A 201 -7.05 -4.69 -21.77
C ASN A 201 -6.54 -3.55 -22.66
N PRO A 202 -5.25 -3.53 -23.07
CA PRO A 202 -4.77 -2.50 -23.99
C PRO A 202 -5.59 -2.62 -25.27
N ALA A 203 -6.36 -1.58 -25.58
CA ALA A 203 -7.01 -1.46 -26.86
C ALA A 203 -5.93 -1.70 -27.92
N ARG A 204 -6.09 -2.77 -28.72
CA ARG A 204 -5.28 -3.00 -29.90
C ARG A 204 -5.30 -1.71 -30.70
N VAL A 205 -4.17 -1.03 -30.75
CA VAL A 205 -3.97 0.07 -31.69
C VAL A 205 -3.89 -0.60 -33.05
N ASP A 206 -4.99 -0.56 -33.80
CA ASP A 206 -4.96 -0.86 -35.23
C ASP A 206 -4.01 0.16 -35.87
N GLN A 207 -2.86 -0.33 -36.34
CA GLN A 207 -1.91 0.44 -37.14
C GLN A 207 -2.43 0.57 -38.58
N PRO A 208 -2.47 1.78 -39.17
CA PRO A 208 -2.30 1.96 -40.60
C PRO A 208 -0.81 1.91 -41.00
#